data_AF-A0A941VWU1-F1
#
_entry.id   AF-A0A941VWU1-F1
#
_cell.length_a   1.000
_cell.length_b   1.000
_cell.length_c   1.000
_cell.angle_alpha   90.00
_cell.angle_beta   90.00
_cell.angle_gamma   90.00
#
_symmetry.space_group_name_H-M   'P 1'
#
loop_
_entity.id
_entity.type
_entity.pdbx_description
1 polymer ?
#
loop_
_entity_poly.entity_id
_entity_poly.type
_entity_poly.pdbx_seq_one_letter_code
_entity_poly.pdbx_strand_id
1 'polypeptide(L)'
;MSTAKPSCTATDERVPMVCCDCHRRFLALGEWQIRCRSCYHAWKASREAPASAAEVERLRAENTALREELAQARSEVARWRRIAQAAPRKRAARTPPRKTPIPADQWRRIVQCCHPDRHGGSVSAVEATRWLLENRP
;
A
#
# COMPACT_ATOMS: atom_id res chain seq x y z
N MET A 1 8.91 -50.30 -65.10
CA MET A 1 9.42 -50.78 -63.80
C MET A 1 9.35 -49.62 -62.82
N SER A 2 8.32 -49.59 -61.98
CA SER A 2 8.08 -48.50 -61.02
C SER A 2 8.87 -48.75 -59.75
N THR A 3 9.88 -47.91 -59.47
CA THR A 3 10.60 -47.92 -58.21
C THR A 3 9.75 -47.20 -57.16
N ALA A 4 9.12 -47.97 -56.27
CA ALA A 4 8.46 -47.45 -55.09
C ALA A 4 9.50 -46.75 -54.19
N LYS A 5 9.23 -45.50 -53.81
CA LYS A 5 10.01 -44.78 -52.79
C LYS A 5 9.78 -45.46 -51.44
N PRO A 6 10.83 -45.76 -50.65
CA PRO A 6 10.66 -46.26 -49.30
C PRO A 6 9.97 -45.17 -48.46
N SER A 7 8.83 -45.52 -47.84
CA SER A 7 8.17 -44.64 -46.88
C SER A 7 9.04 -44.55 -45.63
N CYS A 8 9.72 -43.43 -45.46
CA CYS A 8 10.44 -43.09 -44.25
C CYS A 8 9.39 -42.92 -43.13
N THR A 9 9.16 -43.96 -42.34
CA THR A 9 8.45 -43.84 -41.06
C THR A 9 9.38 -43.14 -40.08
N ALA A 10 9.48 -41.82 -40.19
CA ALA A 10 10.03 -41.00 -39.12
C ALA A 10 9.11 -41.22 -37.91
N THR A 11 9.65 -41.82 -36.86
CA THR A 11 9.01 -41.85 -35.54
C THR A 11 8.56 -40.43 -35.20
N ASP A 12 7.26 -40.23 -35.07
CA ASP A 12 6.68 -38.94 -34.70
C ASP A 12 7.08 -38.67 -33.24
N GLU A 13 8.23 -38.04 -33.02
CA GLU A 13 8.81 -37.67 -31.70
C GLU A 13 7.96 -36.64 -30.93
N ARG A 14 6.68 -36.53 -31.25
CA ARG A 14 5.80 -35.56 -30.65
C ARG A 14 5.32 -36.01 -29.28
N VAL A 15 5.39 -35.10 -28.32
CA VAL A 15 4.95 -35.32 -26.94
C VAL A 15 3.49 -34.88 -26.81
N PRO A 16 2.57 -35.73 -26.30
CA PRO A 16 1.22 -35.30 -25.97
C PRO A 16 1.24 -34.30 -24.82
N MET A 17 0.82 -33.06 -25.09
CA MET A 17 0.81 -31.94 -24.13
C MET A 17 -0.58 -31.30 -24.06
N VAL A 18 -0.81 -30.48 -23.02
CA VAL A 18 -2.02 -29.67 -22.87
C VAL A 18 -1.64 -28.20 -23.06
N CYS A 19 -2.34 -27.48 -23.94
CA CYS A 19 -2.04 -26.08 -24.19
C CYS A 19 -2.36 -25.22 -22.97
N CYS A 20 -1.43 -24.35 -22.56
CA CYS A 20 -1.63 -23.48 -21.39
C CYS A 20 -2.74 -22.43 -21.55
N ASP A 21 -3.17 -22.10 -22.77
CA ASP A 21 -4.16 -21.05 -23.01
C ASP A 21 -5.57 -21.62 -23.25
N CYS A 22 -5.71 -22.63 -24.12
CA CYS A 22 -7.02 -23.19 -24.48
C CYS A 22 -7.31 -24.56 -23.85
N HIS A 23 -6.36 -25.11 -23.09
CA HIS A 23 -6.44 -26.39 -22.40
C HIS A 23 -6.74 -27.61 -23.30
N ARG A 24 -6.65 -27.46 -24.63
CA ARG A 24 -6.78 -28.57 -25.56
C ARG A 24 -5.50 -29.40 -25.58
N ARG A 25 -5.67 -30.72 -25.71
CA ARG A 25 -4.56 -31.65 -25.95
C ARG A 25 -4.00 -31.43 -27.36
N PHE A 26 -2.68 -31.42 -27.50
CA PHE A 26 -2.00 -31.31 -28.78
C PHE A 26 -0.68 -32.09 -28.77
N LEU A 27 -0.18 -32.39 -29.97
CA LEU A 27 1.12 -33.04 -30.16
C LEU A 27 2.20 -31.96 -30.29
N ALA A 28 3.05 -31.84 -29.27
CA ALA A 28 4.13 -30.87 -29.18
C ALA A 28 5.42 -31.40 -29.83
N LEU A 29 6.25 -30.53 -30.39
CA LEU A 29 7.58 -30.89 -30.91
C LEU A 29 8.61 -31.12 -29.79
N GLY A 30 8.24 -30.88 -28.53
CA GLY A 30 9.05 -31.08 -27.34
C GLY A 30 8.38 -30.42 -26.14
N GLU A 31 8.88 -30.72 -24.94
CA GLU A 31 8.30 -30.23 -23.67
C GLU A 31 8.31 -28.70 -23.54
N TRP A 32 9.22 -28.03 -24.26
CA TRP A 32 9.30 -26.56 -24.32
C TRP A 32 8.09 -25.92 -25.01
N GLN A 33 7.37 -26.66 -25.86
CA GLN A 33 6.22 -26.13 -26.57
C GLN A 33 4.99 -26.20 -25.66
N ILE A 34 4.71 -25.10 -24.97
CA ILE A 34 3.60 -24.99 -24.00
C ILE A 34 2.26 -24.55 -24.62
N ARG A 35 2.27 -24.12 -25.89
CA ARG A 35 1.09 -23.65 -26.63
C ARG A 35 0.83 -24.51 -27.85
N CYS A 36 -0.45 -24.81 -28.09
CA CYS A 36 -0.87 -25.34 -29.38
C CYS A 36 -0.64 -24.29 -30.48
N ARG A 37 -0.59 -24.75 -31.74
CA ARG A 37 -0.26 -23.89 -32.88
C ARG A 37 -1.17 -22.67 -33.02
N SER A 38 -2.48 -22.83 -32.83
CA SER A 38 -3.43 -21.71 -32.91
C SER A 38 -3.18 -20.66 -31.83
N CYS A 39 -3.00 -21.09 -30.57
CA CYS A 39 -2.72 -20.20 -29.46
C CYS A 39 -1.34 -19.53 -29.60
N TYR A 40 -0.34 -20.23 -30.10
CA TYR A 40 0.97 -19.64 -30.41
C TYR A 40 0.86 -18.54 -31.48
N HIS A 41 0.13 -18.77 -32.57
CA HIS A 41 -0.08 -17.76 -33.60
C HIS A 41 -0.88 -16.57 -33.07
N ALA A 42 -1.92 -16.80 -32.27
CA ALA A 42 -2.70 -15.72 -31.65
C ALA A 42 -1.84 -14.89 -30.67
N TRP A 43 -1.08 -15.55 -29.80
CA TRP A 43 -0.13 -14.90 -28.88
C TRP A 43 0.93 -14.10 -29.64
N LYS A 44 1.53 -14.69 -30.67
CA LYS A 44 2.55 -14.03 -31.50
C LYS A 44 1.96 -12.81 -32.21
N ALA A 45 0.79 -12.97 -32.85
CA ALA A 45 0.09 -11.87 -33.50
C ALA A 45 -0.23 -10.74 -32.51
N SER A 46 -0.65 -11.06 -31.28
CA SER A 46 -0.94 -10.03 -30.27
C SER A 46 0.31 -9.29 -29.77
N ARG A 47 1.49 -9.94 -29.75
CA ARG A 47 2.75 -9.32 -29.32
C ARG A 47 3.44 -8.53 -30.42
N GLU A 48 3.32 -9.00 -31.65
CA GLU A 48 3.95 -8.40 -32.83
C GLU A 48 3.02 -7.42 -33.56
N ALA A 49 1.73 -7.37 -33.18
CA ALA A 49 0.81 -6.36 -33.70
C ALA A 49 1.37 -4.97 -33.38
N PRO A 50 1.81 -4.21 -34.39
CA PRO A 50 2.22 -2.84 -34.15
C PRO A 50 0.98 -2.09 -33.69
N ALA A 51 1.09 -1.36 -32.58
CA ALA A 51 0.10 -0.34 -32.25
C ALA A 51 -0.06 0.56 -33.50
N SER A 52 -1.30 0.87 -33.87
CA SER A 52 -1.53 1.72 -35.04
C SER A 52 -0.80 3.05 -34.84
N ALA A 53 -0.26 3.65 -35.91
CA ALA A 53 0.44 4.93 -35.78
C ALA A 53 -0.45 6.01 -35.12
N ALA A 54 -1.76 5.97 -35.39
CA ALA A 54 -2.76 6.83 -34.75
C ALA A 54 -2.91 6.56 -33.24
N GLU A 55 -2.88 5.29 -32.81
CA GLU A 55 -2.89 4.91 -31.40
C GLU A 55 -1.64 5.43 -30.67
N VAL A 56 -0.47 5.24 -31.28
CA VAL A 56 0.80 5.70 -30.71
C VAL A 56 0.81 7.23 -30.57
N GLU A 57 0.33 7.94 -31.59
CA GLU A 57 0.26 9.39 -31.55
C GLU A 57 -0.73 9.89 -30.49
N ARG A 58 -1.91 9.26 -30.39
CA ARG A 58 -2.88 9.59 -29.34
C ARG A 58 -2.28 9.40 -27.95
N LEU A 59 -1.64 8.25 -27.70
CA LEU A 59 -1.01 7.95 -26.42
C LEU A 59 0.14 8.92 -26.09
N ARG A 60 0.90 9.37 -27.09
CA ARG A 60 1.95 10.39 -26.90
C ARG A 60 1.36 11.75 -26.55
N ALA A 61 0.28 12.16 -27.23
CA ALA A 61 -0.42 13.40 -26.95
C ALA A 61 -1.00 13.38 -25.52
N GLU A 62 -1.66 12.28 -25.14
CA GLU A 62 -2.18 12.09 -23.79
C GLU A 62 -1.06 12.09 -22.73
N ASN A 63 0.05 11.40 -22.98
CA ASN A 63 1.19 11.38 -22.06
C ASN A 63 1.81 12.78 -21.88
N THR A 64 1.85 13.57 -22.95
CA THR A 64 2.33 14.95 -22.90
C THR A 64 1.39 15.82 -22.06
N ALA A 65 0.08 15.75 -22.30
CA ALA A 65 -0.92 16.48 -21.53
C ALA A 65 -0.87 16.11 -20.03
N LEU A 66 -0.79 14.82 -19.70
CA LEU A 66 -0.70 14.36 -18.30
C LEU A 66 0.58 14.83 -17.61
N ARG A 67 1.70 14.93 -18.34
CA ARG A 67 2.96 15.46 -17.80
C ARG A 67 2.87 16.95 -17.50
N GLU A 68 2.20 17.71 -18.35
CA GLU A 68 1.94 19.14 -18.14
C GLU A 68 1.03 19.36 -16.92
N GLU A 69 -0.05 18.59 -16.81
CA GLU A 69 -0.96 18.65 -15.67
C GLU A 69 -0.24 18.30 -14.35
N LEU A 70 0.60 17.26 -14.36
CA LEU A 70 1.41 16.90 -13.20
C LEU A 70 2.40 18.00 -12.80
N ALA A 71 3.01 18.67 -13.78
CA ALA A 71 3.90 19.80 -13.54
C ALA A 71 3.13 20.98 -12.90
N GLN A 72 1.93 21.29 -13.39
CA GLN A 72 1.06 22.32 -12.84
C GLN A 72 0.66 21.98 -11.40
N ALA A 73 0.16 20.78 -11.13
CA ALA A 73 -0.24 20.34 -9.80
C ALA A 73 0.93 20.40 -8.80
N ARG A 74 2.13 20.00 -9.21
CA ARG A 74 3.35 20.11 -8.39
C ARG A 74 3.67 21.58 -8.06
N SER A 75 3.54 22.48 -9.04
CA SER A 75 3.75 23.91 -8.82
C SER A 75 2.74 24.51 -7.83
N GLU A 76 1.48 24.06 -7.91
CA GLU A 76 0.42 24.49 -7.01
C GLU A 76 0.65 23.98 -5.59
N VAL A 77 1.00 22.70 -5.42
CA VAL A 77 1.38 22.15 -4.12
C VAL A 77 2.58 22.90 -3.54
N ALA A 78 3.59 23.22 -4.35
CA ALA A 78 4.73 24.01 -3.91
C ALA A 78 4.34 25.44 -3.49
N ARG A 79 3.40 26.07 -4.20
CA ARG A 79 2.81 27.37 -3.81
C ARG A 79 2.10 27.26 -2.46
N TRP A 80 1.19 26.30 -2.31
CA TRP A 80 0.44 26.11 -1.06
C TRP A 80 1.35 25.75 0.12
N ARG A 81 2.39 24.95 -0.12
CA ARG A 81 3.41 24.65 0.88
C ARG A 81 4.16 25.91 1.33
N ARG A 82 4.55 26.80 0.40
CA ARG A 82 5.16 28.08 0.75
C ARG A 82 4.22 28.95 1.57
N ILE A 83 2.96 29.07 1.16
CA ILE A 83 1.94 29.81 1.92
C ILE A 83 1.79 29.23 3.33
N ALA A 84 1.69 27.91 3.48
CA ALA A 84 1.57 27.25 4.78
C ALA A 84 2.81 27.42 5.66
N GLN A 85 4.01 27.46 5.06
CA GLN A 85 5.27 27.69 5.78
C GLN A 85 5.46 29.15 6.20
N ALA A 86 5.03 30.10 5.35
CA ALA A 86 5.13 31.54 5.60
C ALA A 86 3.98 32.06 6.47
N ALA A 87 2.85 31.36 6.52
CA ALA A 87 1.76 31.68 7.42
C ALA A 87 2.34 31.72 8.84
N PRO A 88 2.16 32.84 9.58
CA PRO A 88 2.53 32.84 10.97
C PRO A 88 1.80 31.65 11.59
N ARG A 89 2.56 30.75 12.24
CA ARG A 89 1.94 29.85 13.21
C ARG A 89 1.21 30.82 14.12
N LYS A 90 -0.12 30.96 13.97
CA LYS A 90 -0.96 31.44 15.08
C LYS A 90 -0.46 30.55 16.19
N ARG A 91 0.34 31.09 17.12
CA ARG A 91 0.82 30.35 18.28
C ARG A 91 -0.46 29.74 18.77
N ALA A 92 -0.65 28.43 18.56
CA ALA A 92 -1.84 27.73 19.00
C ALA A 92 -1.93 28.17 20.44
N ALA A 93 -2.90 29.04 20.74
CA ALA A 93 -2.83 29.95 21.88
C ALA A 93 -2.38 29.10 23.04
N ARG A 94 -1.09 29.27 23.42
CA ARG A 94 -0.26 28.22 24.03
C ARG A 94 -1.16 27.42 24.91
N THR A 95 -1.61 26.22 24.48
CA THR A 95 -2.71 25.52 25.18
C THR A 95 -2.34 25.63 26.63
N PRO A 96 -3.11 26.36 27.46
CA PRO A 96 -2.67 26.63 28.82
C PRO A 96 -2.31 25.26 29.36
N PRO A 97 -1.13 25.09 29.99
CA PRO A 97 -0.70 23.79 30.47
C PRO A 97 -1.93 23.19 31.11
N ARG A 98 -2.37 22.00 30.64
CA ARG A 98 -3.55 21.33 31.17
C ARG A 98 -3.43 21.51 32.67
N LYS A 99 -4.29 22.36 33.26
CA LYS A 99 -4.22 22.58 34.70
C LYS A 99 -4.40 21.19 35.23
N THR A 100 -3.37 20.62 35.87
CA THR A 100 -3.60 19.45 36.68
C THR A 100 -4.79 19.85 37.56
N PRO A 101 -5.86 19.02 37.64
CA PRO A 101 -7.11 19.45 38.28
C PRO A 101 -6.86 20.01 39.68
N ILE A 102 -5.78 19.56 40.31
CA ILE A 102 -5.28 19.99 41.60
C ILE A 102 -3.77 20.30 41.48
N PRO A 103 -3.32 21.52 41.85
CA PRO A 103 -1.90 21.85 41.98
C PRO A 103 -1.17 20.93 42.99
N ALA A 104 0.12 20.64 42.75
CA ALA A 104 0.89 19.68 43.55
C ALA A 104 1.06 20.08 45.03
N ASP A 105 1.01 21.37 45.34
CA ASP A 105 0.98 21.89 46.72
C ASP A 105 -0.36 21.61 47.39
N GLN A 106 -1.49 21.77 46.67
CA GLN A 106 -2.82 21.45 47.19
C GLN A 106 -2.98 19.94 47.39
N TRP A 107 -2.44 19.12 46.49
CA TRP A 107 -2.43 17.66 46.67
C TRP A 107 -1.75 17.25 47.98
N ARG A 108 -0.57 17.80 48.27
CA ARG A 108 0.16 17.53 49.52
C ARG A 108 -0.67 17.92 50.76
N ARG A 109 -1.37 19.05 50.70
CA ARG A 109 -2.25 19.49 51.79
C ARG A 109 -3.42 18.53 52.00
N ILE A 110 -4.05 18.06 50.93
CA ILE A 110 -5.16 17.10 50.99
C ILE A 110 -4.69 15.77 51.60
N VAL A 111 -3.55 15.23 51.13
CA VAL A 111 -2.94 14.02 51.70
C VAL A 111 -2.68 14.18 53.20
N GLN A 112 -2.15 15.33 53.63
CA GLN A 112 -1.88 15.61 55.03
C GLN A 112 -3.17 15.80 55.85
N CYS A 113 -4.24 16.33 55.27
CA CYS A 113 -5.55 16.41 55.91
C CYS A 113 -6.19 15.04 56.13
N CYS A 114 -5.96 14.09 55.21
CA CYS A 114 -6.50 12.73 55.29
C CYS A 114 -5.63 11.75 56.09
N HIS A 115 -4.42 12.14 56.53
CA HIS A 115 -3.46 11.22 57.14
C HIS A 115 -4.06 10.44 58.34
N PRO A 116 -3.88 9.10 58.41
CA PRO A 116 -4.45 8.25 59.46
C PRO A 116 -4.16 8.74 60.89
N ASP A 117 -2.95 9.22 61.15
CA ASP A 117 -2.54 9.72 62.48
C ASP A 117 -3.41 10.89 62.97
N ARG A 118 -3.97 11.70 62.06
CA ARG A 118 -4.83 12.84 62.44
C ARG A 118 -6.27 12.39 62.77
N HIS A 119 -6.62 11.17 62.40
CA HIS A 119 -7.97 10.60 62.54
C HIS A 119 -7.97 9.32 63.38
N GLY A 120 -6.95 9.10 64.21
CA GLY A 120 -6.85 7.92 65.09
C GLY A 120 -6.83 6.58 64.35
N GLY A 121 -6.33 6.56 63.12
CA GLY A 121 -6.27 5.35 62.29
C GLY A 121 -7.61 4.93 61.69
N SER A 122 -8.58 5.85 61.56
CA SER A 122 -9.89 5.51 60.99
C SER A 122 -9.77 4.89 59.59
N VAL A 123 -10.64 3.92 59.31
CA VAL A 123 -10.64 3.17 58.03
C VAL A 123 -10.78 4.12 56.84
N SER A 124 -11.66 5.12 56.94
CA SER A 124 -11.87 6.11 55.89
C SER A 124 -10.64 6.99 55.63
N ALA A 125 -9.86 7.33 56.66
CA ALA A 125 -8.62 8.08 56.50
C ALA A 125 -7.53 7.25 55.79
N VAL A 126 -7.42 5.97 56.14
CA VAL A 126 -6.50 5.03 55.50
C VAL A 126 -6.84 4.84 54.02
N GLU A 127 -8.11 4.62 53.70
CA GLU A 127 -8.58 4.46 52.32
C GLU A 127 -8.40 5.73 51.50
N ALA A 128 -8.77 6.89 52.05
CA ALA A 128 -8.61 8.18 51.39
C ALA A 128 -7.12 8.49 51.11
N THR A 129 -6.24 8.34 52.11
CA THR A 129 -4.81 8.56 51.92
C THR A 129 -4.21 7.60 50.90
N ARG A 130 -4.62 6.31 50.89
CA ARG A 130 -4.15 5.34 49.88
C ARG A 130 -4.54 5.78 48.47
N TRP A 131 -5.81 6.07 48.24
CA TRP A 131 -6.31 6.49 46.93
C TRP A 131 -5.61 7.78 46.45
N LEU A 132 -5.37 8.74 47.35
CA LEU A 132 -4.62 9.97 47.06
C LEU A 132 -3.11 9.76 46.84
N LEU A 133 -2.53 8.63 47.22
CA LEU A 133 -1.14 8.34 46.87
C LEU A 133 -1.06 7.66 45.49
N GLU A 134 -2.05 6.83 45.16
CA GLU A 134 -2.17 6.12 43.88
C GLU A 134 -2.52 7.05 42.71
N ASN A 135 -3.35 8.07 42.93
CA ASN A 135 -3.89 8.94 41.88
C ASN A 135 -3.16 10.29 41.77
N ARG A 136 -1.88 10.34 42.14
CA ARG A 136 -1.09 11.58 42.15
C ARG A 136 -1.06 12.21 40.74
N PRO A 137 -1.40 13.51 40.61
CA PRO A 137 -1.41 14.20 39.32
C PRO A 137 -0.01 14.50 38.77
#